data_AF-A0ABD0JIL3-F1
#
_entry.id   AF-A0ABD0JIL3-F1
#
_cell.length_a   1.000
_cell.length_b   1.000
_cell.length_c   1.000
_cell.angle_alpha   90.00
_cell.angle_beta   90.00
_cell.angle_gamma   90.00
#
_symmetry.space_group_name_H-M   'P 1'
#
loop_
_entity.id
_entity.type
_entity.pdbx_description
1 polymer ?
#
loop_
_entity_poly.entity_id
_entity_poly.type
_entity_poly.pdbx_seq_one_letter_code
_entity_poly.pdbx_strand_id
1 'polypeptide(L)'
;MVPEHPHLCAEDKPFCMNDIYQEAGQPPAVFKRCVDEVTCNNEWYHESSDMAQCFQYDPSVYTDDLVCHLCCHGDGCNGQLLPAKEHLYKP
;
A
#
# COMPACT_ATOMS: atom_id res chain seq x y z
N MET A 1 -6.66 -31.19 -0.21
CA MET A 1 -5.60 -30.55 -1.00
C MET A 1 -5.98 -29.08 -1.11
N VAL A 2 -5.36 -28.23 -0.29
CA VAL A 2 -5.44 -26.76 -0.46
C VAL A 2 -4.26 -26.42 -1.37
N PRO A 3 -4.46 -25.80 -2.54
CA PRO A 3 -3.36 -25.53 -3.43
C PRO A 3 -2.48 -24.46 -2.79
N GLU A 4 -1.23 -24.85 -2.54
CA GLU A 4 -0.13 -23.99 -2.12
C GLU A 4 0.15 -22.98 -3.25
N HIS A 5 -0.47 -21.79 -3.21
CA HIS A 5 -0.06 -20.66 -4.03
C HIS A 5 0.88 -19.77 -3.21
N PRO A 6 2.19 -19.70 -3.52
CA PRO A 6 3.14 -19.05 -2.62
C PRO A 6 3.03 -17.53 -2.55
N HIS A 7 2.23 -16.86 -3.40
CA HIS A 7 2.31 -15.41 -3.59
C HIS A 7 1.04 -14.73 -4.11
N LEU A 8 -0.13 -15.37 -4.02
CA LEU A 8 -1.39 -14.77 -4.45
C LEU A 8 -2.27 -14.48 -3.24
N CYS A 9 -2.76 -13.25 -3.17
CA CYS A 9 -3.75 -12.88 -2.18
C CYS A 9 -5.02 -13.73 -2.34
N ALA A 10 -5.72 -13.99 -1.23
CA ALA A 10 -6.94 -14.78 -1.24
C ALA A 10 -8.06 -14.06 -2.05
N GLU A 11 -9.01 -14.83 -2.56
CA GLU A 11 -10.10 -14.30 -3.42
C GLU A 11 -10.96 -13.25 -2.71
N ASP A 12 -11.11 -13.35 -1.38
CA ASP A 12 -11.82 -12.37 -0.56
C ASP A 12 -11.03 -11.07 -0.32
N LYS A 13 -9.73 -11.07 -0.61
CA LYS A 13 -8.81 -9.94 -0.45
C LYS A 13 -7.89 -9.79 -1.66
N PRO A 14 -8.42 -9.56 -2.86
CA PRO A 14 -7.65 -9.70 -4.09
C PRO A 14 -6.63 -8.58 -4.34
N PHE A 15 -6.63 -7.52 -3.52
CA PHE A 15 -5.73 -6.37 -3.66
C PHE A 15 -4.56 -6.47 -2.70
N CYS A 16 -3.48 -5.78 -3.04
CA CYS A 16 -2.31 -5.64 -2.16
C CYS A 16 -2.23 -4.20 -1.64
N MET A 17 -1.69 -4.03 -0.44
CA MET A 17 -1.46 -2.73 0.16
C MET A 17 -0.06 -2.64 0.76
N ASN A 18 0.57 -1.47 0.58
CA ASN A 18 1.69 -1.04 1.41
C ASN A 18 1.19 0.04 2.37
N ASP A 19 1.38 -0.20 3.66
CA ASP A 19 1.14 0.80 4.71
C ASP A 19 2.50 1.39 5.11
N ILE A 20 2.60 2.71 5.10
CA ILE A 20 3.78 3.47 5.51
C ILE A 20 3.38 4.31 6.71
N TYR A 21 4.03 4.06 7.84
CA TYR A 21 3.87 4.85 9.06
C TYR A 21 5.21 5.53 9.36
N GLN A 22 5.22 6.84 9.22
CA GLN A 22 6.34 7.69 9.57
C GLN A 22 5.91 8.53 10.77
N GLU A 23 6.60 8.36 11.90
CA GLU A 23 6.48 9.25 13.05
C GLU A 23 7.68 10.21 13.07
N ALA A 24 7.47 11.45 13.52
CA ALA A 24 8.50 12.47 13.50
C ALA A 24 9.73 12.05 14.32
N GLY A 25 10.89 12.03 13.67
CA GLY A 25 12.16 11.62 14.28
C GLY A 25 12.31 10.12 14.55
N GLN A 26 11.40 9.26 14.08
CA GLN A 26 11.53 7.81 14.11
C GLN A 26 11.83 7.24 12.72
N PRO A 27 12.46 6.05 12.61
CA PRO A 27 12.49 5.30 11.36
C PRO A 27 11.07 4.90 10.94
N PRO A 28 10.77 4.85 9.64
CA PRO A 28 9.46 4.43 9.17
C PRO A 28 9.20 2.94 9.37
N ALA A 29 7.95 2.61 9.67
CA ALA A 29 7.43 1.26 9.64
C ALA A 29 6.66 1.03 8.34
N VAL A 30 6.98 -0.08 7.66
CA VAL A 30 6.32 -0.46 6.40
C VAL A 30 5.70 -1.84 6.56
N PHE A 31 4.41 -1.95 6.28
CA PHE A 31 3.66 -3.20 6.31
C PHE A 31 3.10 -3.53 4.94
N LYS A 32 3.06 -4.82 4.61
CA LYS A 32 2.49 -5.33 3.36
C LYS A 32 1.40 -6.33 3.70
N ARG A 33 0.22 -6.17 3.09
CA ARG A 33 -0.93 -7.05 3.34
C ARG A 33 -1.84 -7.16 2.12
N CYS A 34 -2.60 -8.23 2.09
CA CYS A 34 -3.72 -8.40 1.19
C CYS A 34 -4.98 -7.76 1.78
N VAL A 35 -5.76 -7.06 0.96
CA VAL A 35 -6.95 -6.31 1.39
C VAL A 35 -8.09 -6.46 0.38
N ASP A 36 -9.31 -6.14 0.84
CA ASP A 36 -10.50 -6.12 -0.01
C ASP A 36 -10.71 -4.75 -0.67
N GLU A 37 -11.66 -4.70 -1.60
CA GLU A 37 -12.02 -3.48 -2.35
C GLU A 37 -12.48 -2.34 -1.42
N VAL A 38 -13.24 -2.68 -0.36
CA VAL A 38 -13.76 -1.70 0.60
C VAL A 38 -12.62 -1.00 1.33
N THR A 39 -11.62 -1.77 1.74
CA THR A 39 -10.39 -1.27 2.38
C THR A 39 -9.59 -0.39 1.41
N CYS A 40 -9.43 -0.79 0.15
CA CYS A 40 -8.77 0.04 -0.87
C CYS A 40 -9.49 1.35 -1.14
N ASN A 41 -10.82 1.33 -1.17
CA ASN A 41 -11.59 2.56 -1.35
C ASN A 41 -11.45 3.50 -0.15
N ASN A 42 -11.48 2.98 1.07
CA ASN A 42 -11.45 3.81 2.28
C ASN A 42 -10.03 4.29 2.61
N GLU A 43 -9.09 3.38 2.82
CA GLU A 43 -7.76 3.71 3.35
C GLU A 43 -6.85 4.28 2.25
N TRP A 44 -6.93 3.76 1.02
CA TRP A 44 -6.15 4.31 -0.09
C TRP A 44 -6.86 5.50 -0.75
N TYR A 45 -8.02 5.28 -1.37
CA TYR A 45 -8.63 6.31 -2.23
C TYR A 45 -9.16 7.52 -1.44
N HIS A 46 -9.74 7.34 -0.26
CA HIS A 46 -10.24 8.47 0.52
C HIS A 46 -9.19 9.13 1.42
N GLU A 47 -8.24 8.38 1.98
CA GLU A 47 -7.28 8.95 2.94
C GLU A 47 -5.94 9.32 2.32
N SER A 48 -5.46 8.58 1.30
CA SER A 48 -4.07 8.66 0.85
C SER A 48 -3.88 9.09 -0.61
N SER A 49 -4.83 8.84 -1.51
CA SER A 49 -4.59 9.00 -2.96
C SER A 49 -4.45 10.45 -3.45
N ASP A 50 -4.89 11.42 -2.66
CA ASP A 50 -4.71 12.86 -2.95
C ASP A 50 -3.48 13.46 -2.24
N MET A 51 -2.84 12.70 -1.35
CA MET A 51 -1.65 13.15 -0.62
C MET A 51 -0.41 12.98 -1.51
N ALA A 52 0.07 14.07 -2.10
CA ALA A 52 1.27 14.05 -2.97
C ALA A 52 2.49 13.40 -2.29
N GLN A 53 2.60 13.56 -0.96
CA GLN A 53 3.63 12.96 -0.11
C GLN A 53 3.67 11.44 -0.23
N CYS A 54 2.52 10.77 -0.38
CA CYS A 54 2.46 9.32 -0.49
C CYS A 54 2.98 8.77 -1.83
N PHE A 55 3.02 9.61 -2.88
CA PHE A 55 3.58 9.23 -4.19
C PHE A 55 5.05 9.63 -4.37
N GLN A 56 5.55 10.47 -3.48
CA GLN A 56 6.92 11.01 -3.51
C GLN A 56 7.70 10.63 -2.25
N TYR A 57 7.18 9.69 -1.48
CA TYR A 57 7.74 9.32 -0.19
C TYR A 57 9.16 8.78 -0.36
N ASP A 58 10.10 9.44 0.31
CA ASP A 58 11.48 9.03 0.43
C ASP A 58 11.84 8.97 1.92
N PRO A 59 12.04 7.77 2.48
CA PRO A 59 12.33 7.61 3.91
C PRO A 59 13.68 8.20 4.34
N SER A 60 14.57 8.56 3.39
CA SER A 60 15.85 9.18 3.70
C SER A 60 15.78 10.70 3.91
N VAL A 61 14.69 11.33 3.43
CA VAL A 61 14.49 12.79 3.47
C VAL A 61 13.29 13.16 4.32
N TYR A 62 12.24 12.35 4.32
CA TYR A 62 11.01 12.63 5.04
C TYR A 62 11.18 12.37 6.54
N THR A 63 10.87 13.37 7.37
CA THR A 63 11.09 13.31 8.83
C THR A 63 9.89 13.76 9.65
N ASP A 64 8.81 14.21 9.01
CA ASP A 64 7.55 14.62 9.64
C ASP A 64 6.59 13.43 9.77
N ASP A 65 5.52 13.60 10.54
CA ASP A 65 4.47 12.58 10.65
C ASP A 65 3.75 12.36 9.30
N LEU A 66 3.66 11.12 8.87
CA LEU A 66 2.96 10.73 7.65
C LEU A 66 2.42 9.30 7.77
N VAL A 67 1.15 9.13 7.39
CA VAL A 67 0.54 7.83 7.18
C VAL A 67 0.12 7.74 5.73
N CYS A 68 0.56 6.70 5.04
CA CYS A 68 0.15 6.42 3.67
C CYS A 68 -0.28 4.97 3.55
N HIS A 69 -1.46 4.78 2.96
CA HIS A 69 -1.92 3.49 2.47
C HIS A 69 -1.76 3.51 0.96
N LEU A 70 -1.23 2.45 0.34
CA LEU A 70 -1.01 2.39 -1.10
C LEU A 70 -1.60 1.10 -1.64
N CYS A 71 -2.86 1.14 -2.08
CA CYS A 71 -3.52 -0.02 -2.65
C CYS A 71 -3.16 -0.20 -4.12
N CYS A 72 -2.84 -1.44 -4.51
CA CYS A 72 -2.58 -1.83 -5.88
C CYS A 72 -3.17 -3.21 -6.23
N HIS A 73 -3.22 -3.50 -7.52
CA HIS A 73 -3.68 -4.77 -8.07
C HIS A 73 -2.67 -5.40 -9.04
N GLY A 74 -2.79 -6.72 -9.19
CA GLY A 74 -1.91 -7.53 -10.03
C GLY A 74 -0.75 -8.16 -9.27
N ASP A 75 -0.15 -9.16 -9.89
CA ASP A 75 0.86 -10.01 -9.25
C ASP A 75 2.08 -9.19 -8.80
N GLY A 76 2.36 -9.23 -7.50
CA GLY A 76 3.53 -8.56 -6.92
C GLY A 76 3.51 -7.03 -7.03
N CYS A 77 2.35 -6.40 -7.26
CA CYS A 77 2.25 -4.95 -7.47
C CYS A 77 2.83 -4.12 -6.30
N ASN A 78 2.78 -4.65 -5.08
CA ASN A 78 3.30 -4.02 -3.88
C ASN A 78 4.74 -4.49 -3.54
N GLY A 79 5.47 -5.05 -4.51
CA GLY A 79 6.85 -5.50 -4.34
C GLY A 79 7.80 -4.35 -3.98
N GLN A 80 7.61 -3.18 -4.59
CA GLN A 80 8.30 -1.93 -4.24
C GLN A 80 7.59 -1.22 -3.09
N LEU A 81 8.25 -0.25 -2.45
CA LEU A 81 7.66 0.59 -1.41
C LEU A 81 6.48 1.41 -1.96
N LEU A 82 6.68 2.02 -3.13
CA LEU A 82 5.66 2.73 -3.88
C LEU A 82 5.25 1.86 -5.08
N PRO A 83 4.00 1.37 -5.14
CA PRO A 83 3.52 0.67 -6.32
C PRO A 83 3.56 1.56 -7.56
N ALA A 84 3.79 0.96 -8.73
CA ALA A 84 3.74 1.72 -9.98
C ALA A 84 2.33 2.26 -10.22
N LYS A 85 2.23 3.49 -10.73
CA LYS A 85 0.96 4.23 -10.89
C LYS A 85 -0.09 3.48 -11.71
N GLU A 86 0.36 2.63 -12.62
CA GLU A 86 -0.47 1.80 -13.49
C GLU A 86 -1.21 0.70 -12.72
N HIS A 87 -0.65 0.26 -11.59
CA HIS A 87 -1.21 -0.79 -10.74
C HIS A 87 -2.01 -0.25 -9.56
N LEU A 88 -2.00 1.07 -9.31
CA LEU A 88 -2.73 1.65 -8.19
C LEU A 88 -4.23 1.49 -8.39
N TYR A 89 -4.91 1.09 -7.31
CA TYR A 89 -6.35 0.95 -7.30
C TYR A 89 -7.05 2.27 -7.66
N LYS A 90 -8.09 2.15 -8.46
CA LYS A 90 -9.03 3.22 -8.82
C LYS A 90 -10.44 2.63 -8.70
N PRO A 91 -11.36 3.30 -7.99
CA PRO A 91 -12.75 2.85 -7.89
C PRO A 91 -13.47 2.94 -9.24
#